data_AF-A0A955GS13-F1
#
_entry.id   AF-A0A955GS13-F1
#
_cell.length_a   1.000
_cell.length_b   1.000
_cell.length_c   1.000
_cell.angle_alpha   90.00
_cell.angle_beta   90.00
_cell.angle_gamma   90.00
#
_symmetry.space_group_name_H-M   'P 1'
#
loop_
_entity.id
_entity.type
_entity.pdbx_description
1 polymer ?
#
loop_
_entity_poly.entity_id
_entity_poly.type
_entity_poly.pdbx_seq_one_letter_code
_entity_poly.pdbx_strand_id
1 'polypeptide(L)'
;MKHIAPNITRKRLIFEGIYDKSFNVSIQSIKKYLNELSNVLGMTIIFGPISNNWAERKFPERYDGCEAWVMWAESGTQLYLWETPKRLITVDIYTCSDFSIHNALQFTTNYFQCCDYEFDVLPRKADNSKVFFQKNQKGIGIYTNTDISKGEFIGGFYGDIYTSSKASSLPEGIRDRALPFAKNKWRMSEGVVNNINHSCEPNCGVKDLFDIVAMRNIKAGEELTIDYAMAEDSDWEIPSGECLCGSDKCRGKVGTYSQLSETKKQEYKGFISEWLL
;
A
#
# COMPACT_ATOMS: atom_id res chain seq x y z
N MET A 1 7.78 8.84 15.76
CA MET A 1 7.01 9.80 16.60
C MET A 1 6.50 9.09 17.85
N LYS A 2 6.54 9.71 19.03
CA LYS A 2 5.87 9.17 20.22
C LYS A 2 4.35 9.14 19.95
N HIS A 3 3.70 7.99 20.07
CA HIS A 3 2.24 7.87 19.89
C HIS A 3 1.51 8.47 21.09
N ILE A 4 1.39 9.81 21.11
CA ILE A 4 0.79 10.57 22.23
C ILE A 4 -0.67 10.17 22.46
N ALA A 5 -1.39 9.77 21.41
CA ALA A 5 -2.74 9.21 21.48
C ALA A 5 -2.81 7.92 20.64
N PRO A 6 -2.55 6.74 21.22
CA PRO A 6 -2.48 5.48 20.48
C PRO A 6 -3.86 4.96 20.06
N ASN A 7 -4.92 5.37 20.76
CA ASN A 7 -6.30 4.92 20.48
C ASN A 7 -7.02 5.74 19.41
N ILE A 8 -6.37 6.78 18.87
CA ILE A 8 -6.92 7.63 17.82
C ILE A 8 -6.29 7.21 16.49
N THR A 9 -7.11 6.67 15.60
CA THR A 9 -6.73 6.43 14.20
C THR A 9 -6.38 7.77 13.55
N ARG A 10 -5.22 7.81 12.90
CA ARG A 10 -4.74 8.97 12.15
C ARG A 10 -4.11 8.42 10.89
N LYS A 11 -4.88 8.33 9.81
CA LYS A 11 -4.41 7.80 8.53
C LYS A 11 -4.32 8.97 7.55
N ARG A 12 -3.16 9.12 6.92
CA ARG A 12 -2.91 10.13 5.91
C ARG A 12 -2.39 9.47 4.66
N LEU A 13 -2.96 9.80 3.51
CA LEU A 13 -2.46 9.44 2.20
C LEU A 13 -2.10 10.72 1.47
N ILE A 14 -0.83 10.86 1.10
CA ILE A 14 -0.36 11.93 0.21
C ILE A 14 -0.14 11.26 -1.15
N PHE A 15 -0.90 11.67 -2.16
CA PHE A 15 -0.77 11.20 -3.53
C PHE A 15 -0.24 12.34 -4.41
N GLU A 16 0.72 12.05 -5.26
CA GLU A 16 1.20 12.95 -6.30
C GLU A 16 1.17 12.23 -7.65
N GLY A 17 0.55 12.83 -8.67
CA GLY A 17 0.38 12.21 -9.98
C GLY A 17 0.56 13.19 -11.13
N ILE A 18 1.00 12.66 -12.27
CA ILE A 18 1.01 13.39 -13.54
C ILE A 18 -0.27 13.04 -14.30
N TYR A 19 -1.21 13.98 -14.36
CA TYR A 19 -2.49 13.76 -15.03
C TYR A 19 -2.39 13.92 -16.55
N ASP A 20 -3.25 13.21 -17.27
CA ASP A 20 -3.20 13.21 -18.73
C ASP A 20 -3.56 14.58 -19.31
N LYS A 21 -2.96 14.93 -20.45
CA LYS A 21 -3.22 16.20 -21.15
C LYS A 21 -4.67 16.34 -21.64
N SER A 22 -5.39 15.24 -21.78
CA SER A 22 -6.79 15.22 -22.20
C SER A 22 -7.76 15.45 -21.04
N PHE A 23 -7.29 15.42 -19.79
CA PHE A 23 -8.14 15.71 -18.64
C PHE A 23 -8.53 17.19 -18.63
N ASN A 24 -9.84 17.46 -18.67
CA ASN A 24 -10.38 18.81 -18.65
C ASN A 24 -10.47 19.34 -17.21
N VAL A 25 -9.55 20.23 -16.86
CA VAL A 25 -9.50 20.88 -15.55
C VAL A 25 -10.57 21.97 -15.48
N SER A 26 -11.53 21.81 -14.56
CA SER A 26 -12.57 22.81 -14.31
C SER A 26 -13.02 22.73 -12.84
N ILE A 27 -13.55 23.83 -12.31
CA ILE A 27 -14.10 23.84 -10.94
C ILE A 27 -15.14 22.72 -10.75
N GLN A 28 -15.98 22.46 -11.77
CA GLN A 28 -16.97 21.40 -11.74
C GLN A 28 -16.35 20.00 -11.72
N SER A 29 -15.33 19.74 -12.55
CA SER A 29 -14.67 18.42 -12.57
C SER A 29 -13.92 18.13 -11.27
N ILE A 30 -13.36 19.15 -10.61
CA ILE A 30 -12.68 19.00 -9.32
C ILE A 30 -13.67 18.80 -8.17
N LYS A 31 -14.78 19.55 -8.14
CA LYS A 31 -15.86 19.31 -7.17
C LYS A 31 -16.47 17.92 -7.33
N LYS A 32 -16.67 17.46 -8.56
CA LYS A 32 -17.14 16.10 -8.85
C LYS A 32 -16.18 15.05 -8.29
N TYR A 33 -14.88 15.19 -8.54
CA TYR A 33 -13.86 14.30 -7.97
C TYR A 33 -13.96 14.21 -6.44
N LEU A 34 -14.00 15.34 -5.74
CA LEU A 34 -14.04 15.34 -4.27
C LEU A 34 -15.31 14.68 -3.71
N ASN A 35 -16.46 14.89 -4.35
CA ASN A 35 -17.69 14.20 -3.97
C ASN A 35 -17.60 12.68 -4.16
N GLU A 36 -17.11 12.24 -5.33
CA GLU A 36 -16.97 10.82 -5.64
C GLU A 36 -15.90 10.14 -4.78
N LEU A 37 -14.76 10.79 -4.54
CA LEU A 37 -13.73 10.32 -3.61
C LEU A 37 -14.33 10.11 -2.21
N SER A 38 -15.13 11.06 -1.72
CA SER A 38 -15.79 10.94 -0.41
C SER A 38 -16.64 9.66 -0.33
N ASN A 39 -17.38 9.34 -1.40
CA ASN A 39 -18.17 8.11 -1.47
C ASN A 39 -17.29 6.86 -1.53
N VAL A 40 -16.22 6.88 -2.33
CA VAL A 40 -15.25 5.76 -2.46
C VAL A 40 -14.61 5.44 -1.12
N LEU A 41 -14.31 6.46 -0.31
CA LEU A 41 -13.70 6.29 1.01
C LEU A 41 -14.72 6.08 2.13
N GLY A 42 -16.03 6.17 1.85
CA GLY A 42 -17.08 6.03 2.86
C GLY A 42 -17.11 7.18 3.87
N MET A 43 -16.77 8.39 3.44
CA MET A 43 -16.65 9.58 4.30
C MET A 43 -17.89 10.47 4.21
N THR A 44 -18.24 11.10 5.33
CA THR A 44 -19.46 11.91 5.43
C THR A 44 -19.15 13.39 5.20
N ILE A 45 -19.55 13.94 4.05
CA ILE A 45 -19.35 15.38 3.76
C ILE A 45 -20.19 16.24 4.72
N ILE A 46 -19.50 17.10 5.47
CA ILE A 46 -20.13 18.10 6.36
C ILE A 46 -20.05 19.51 5.79
N PHE A 47 -19.08 19.78 4.90
CA PHE A 47 -18.93 21.07 4.23
C PHE A 47 -18.09 20.96 2.94
N GLY A 48 -18.42 21.75 1.93
CA GLY A 48 -17.78 21.72 0.61
C GLY A 48 -18.49 20.77 -0.39
N PRO A 49 -17.82 20.35 -1.48
CA PRO A 49 -16.45 20.70 -1.87
C PRO A 49 -16.32 22.15 -2.34
N ILE A 50 -15.22 22.78 -1.96
CA ILE A 50 -14.80 24.11 -2.45
C ILE A 50 -13.65 23.90 -3.44
N SER A 51 -13.66 24.65 -4.54
CA SER A 51 -12.56 24.69 -5.50
C SER A 51 -12.46 26.10 -6.06
N ASN A 52 -11.24 26.60 -6.20
CA ASN A 52 -10.94 27.90 -6.79
C ASN A 52 -9.70 27.79 -7.70
N ASN A 53 -9.72 28.55 -8.79
CA ASN A 53 -8.54 28.86 -9.58
C ASN A 53 -8.05 30.25 -9.15
N TRP A 54 -7.13 30.31 -8.18
CA TRP A 54 -6.58 31.58 -7.67
C TRP A 54 -5.59 32.21 -8.63
N ALA A 55 -4.94 31.38 -9.44
CA ALA A 55 -4.04 31.77 -10.50
C ALA A 55 -4.71 32.76 -11.45
N GLU A 56 -5.83 32.38 -12.05
CA GLU A 56 -6.61 33.26 -12.93
C GLU A 56 -7.15 34.52 -12.24
N ARG A 57 -7.44 34.43 -10.93
CA ARG A 57 -8.10 35.52 -10.18
C ARG A 57 -7.17 36.61 -9.68
N LYS A 58 -5.89 36.32 -9.43
CA LYS A 58 -4.98 37.29 -8.80
C LYS A 58 -3.64 37.46 -9.52
N PHE A 59 -3.06 36.40 -10.09
CA PHE A 59 -1.72 36.45 -10.67
C PHE A 59 -1.59 35.48 -11.87
N PRO A 60 -2.35 35.71 -12.96
CA PRO A 60 -2.45 34.78 -14.08
C PRO A 60 -1.12 34.60 -14.85
N GLU A 61 -0.19 35.55 -14.73
CA GLU A 61 1.13 35.46 -15.36
C GLU A 61 2.14 34.62 -14.57
N ARG A 62 1.81 34.22 -13.33
CA ARG A 62 2.75 33.58 -12.39
C ARG A 62 2.31 32.22 -11.87
N TYR A 63 1.01 31.98 -11.77
CA TYR A 63 0.46 30.74 -11.24
C TYR A 63 -0.56 30.17 -12.22
N ASP A 64 -0.78 28.86 -12.17
CA ASP A 64 -1.86 28.16 -12.86
C ASP A 64 -2.51 27.12 -11.95
N GLY A 65 -3.54 26.44 -12.47
CA GLY A 65 -4.20 25.32 -11.82
C GLY A 65 -5.22 25.68 -10.75
N CYS A 66 -5.54 24.72 -9.87
CA CYS A 66 -6.63 24.85 -8.92
C CYS A 66 -6.29 24.32 -7.53
N GLU A 67 -6.89 24.96 -6.53
CA GLU A 67 -6.89 24.49 -5.14
C GLU A 67 -8.31 24.10 -4.77
N ALA A 68 -8.48 22.97 -4.09
CA ALA A 68 -9.77 22.48 -3.66
C ALA A 68 -9.69 21.72 -2.35
N TRP A 69 -10.81 21.65 -1.65
CA TRP A 69 -10.90 20.88 -0.41
C TRP A 69 -12.35 20.48 -0.11
N VAL A 70 -12.49 19.43 0.69
CA VAL A 70 -13.77 18.96 1.25
C VAL A 70 -13.55 18.61 2.72
N MET A 71 -14.53 18.97 3.56
CA MET A 71 -14.55 18.61 4.97
C MET A 71 -15.48 17.43 5.18
N TRP A 72 -14.99 16.45 5.93
CA TRP A 72 -15.72 15.29 6.37
C TRP A 72 -15.96 15.32 7.89
N ALA A 73 -16.96 14.59 8.37
CA ALA A 73 -17.08 14.30 9.79
C ALA A 73 -15.81 13.60 10.31
N GLU A 74 -15.16 12.84 9.43
CA GLU A 74 -13.93 12.09 9.66
C GLU A 74 -12.64 12.89 9.37
N SER A 75 -12.71 14.22 9.31
CA SER A 75 -11.65 15.21 8.96
C SER A 75 -11.76 15.80 7.55
N GLY A 76 -11.00 15.35 6.54
CA GLY A 76 -11.13 15.93 5.20
C GLY A 76 -10.01 15.62 4.22
N THR A 77 -10.10 16.26 3.05
CA THR A 77 -9.12 16.13 1.97
C THR A 77 -8.87 17.48 1.32
N GLN A 78 -7.61 17.69 0.93
CA GLN A 78 -7.15 18.82 0.14
C GLN A 78 -6.62 18.32 -1.21
N LEU A 79 -6.78 19.13 -2.23
CA LEU A 79 -6.31 18.89 -3.58
C LEU A 79 -5.66 20.15 -4.13
N TYR A 80 -4.50 19.95 -4.75
CA TYR A 80 -3.76 20.97 -5.47
C TYR A 80 -3.45 20.47 -6.87
N LEU A 81 -3.59 21.33 -7.86
CA LEU A 81 -3.35 21.00 -9.25
C LEU A 81 -2.56 22.13 -9.89
N TRP A 82 -1.55 21.76 -10.68
CA TRP A 82 -0.71 22.65 -11.49
C TRP A 82 -0.75 22.20 -12.95
N GLU A 83 -0.74 23.15 -13.88
CA GLU A 83 -0.63 22.86 -15.32
C GLU A 83 0.83 22.97 -15.81
N THR A 84 1.61 23.88 -15.21
CA THR A 84 3.02 24.15 -15.52
C THR A 84 3.91 24.08 -14.28
N PRO A 85 5.18 23.66 -14.42
CA PRO A 85 5.82 23.13 -15.63
C PRO A 85 5.36 21.71 -15.99
N LYS A 86 4.62 21.05 -15.08
CA LYS A 86 4.03 19.73 -15.30
C LYS A 86 2.59 19.76 -14.82
N ARG A 87 1.76 18.96 -15.49
CA ARG A 87 0.38 18.60 -15.11
C ARG A 87 0.39 17.76 -13.84
N LEU A 88 0.75 18.37 -12.72
CA LEU A 88 0.86 17.73 -11.42
C LEU A 88 -0.46 17.88 -10.67
N ILE A 89 -0.89 16.79 -10.05
CA ILE A 89 -1.94 16.81 -9.03
C ILE A 89 -1.38 16.25 -7.73
N THR A 90 -1.67 16.93 -6.63
CA THR A 90 -1.43 16.46 -5.27
C THR A 90 -2.78 16.31 -4.56
N VAL A 91 -3.02 15.15 -3.97
CA VAL A 91 -4.19 14.88 -3.12
C VAL A 91 -3.71 14.48 -1.74
N ASP A 92 -4.09 15.25 -0.72
CA ASP A 92 -3.74 15.02 0.68
C ASP A 92 -5.01 14.65 1.45
N ILE A 93 -5.13 13.36 1.75
CA ILE A 93 -6.25 12.80 2.50
C ILE A 93 -5.79 12.63 3.94
N TYR A 94 -6.52 13.20 4.90
CA TYR A 94 -6.29 12.97 6.32
C TYR A 94 -7.60 12.57 6.99
N THR A 95 -7.60 11.43 7.67
CA THR A 95 -8.80 10.90 8.31
C THR A 95 -8.54 10.43 9.74
N CYS A 96 -9.58 10.56 10.58
CA CYS A 96 -9.65 9.92 11.88
C CYS A 96 -10.38 8.56 11.84
N SER A 97 -10.79 8.11 10.65
CA SER A 97 -11.33 6.78 10.36
C SER A 97 -10.39 6.02 9.42
N ASP A 98 -10.51 4.70 9.36
CA ASP A 98 -9.75 3.88 8.41
C ASP A 98 -10.36 3.96 6.98
N PHE A 99 -9.54 3.72 5.96
CA PHE A 99 -9.97 3.66 4.55
C PHE A 99 -9.00 2.82 3.70
N SER A 100 -9.49 2.25 2.59
CA SER A 100 -8.64 1.50 1.66
C SER A 100 -7.73 2.44 0.87
N ILE A 101 -6.41 2.25 1.01
CA ILE A 101 -5.41 2.97 0.22
C ILE A 101 -5.54 2.56 -1.25
N HIS A 102 -5.77 1.28 -1.54
CA HIS A 102 -5.94 0.78 -2.90
C HIS A 102 -7.07 1.51 -3.63
N ASN A 103 -8.25 1.59 -3.03
CA ASN A 103 -9.41 2.26 -3.63
C ASN A 103 -9.14 3.76 -3.87
N ALA A 104 -8.49 4.42 -2.92
CA ALA A 104 -8.12 5.83 -3.05
C ALA A 104 -7.17 6.07 -4.24
N LEU A 105 -6.12 5.25 -4.34
CA LEU A 105 -5.15 5.31 -5.43
C LEU A 105 -5.82 5.00 -6.77
N GLN A 106 -6.52 3.86 -6.88
CA GLN A 106 -7.17 3.42 -8.11
C GLN A 106 -8.19 4.44 -8.61
N PHE A 107 -9.05 4.96 -7.73
CA PHE A 107 -10.02 5.98 -8.09
C PHE A 107 -9.34 7.25 -8.60
N THR A 108 -8.34 7.74 -7.88
CA THR A 108 -7.63 8.98 -8.23
C THR A 108 -6.86 8.83 -9.55
N THR A 109 -6.10 7.74 -9.72
CA THR A 109 -5.36 7.49 -10.97
C THR A 109 -6.28 7.35 -12.16
N ASN A 110 -7.44 6.71 -11.99
CA ASN A 110 -8.40 6.53 -13.07
C ASN A 110 -9.14 7.84 -13.42
N TYR A 111 -9.56 8.61 -12.41
CA TYR A 111 -10.30 9.85 -12.60
C TYR A 111 -9.48 10.88 -13.37
N PHE A 112 -8.22 11.06 -12.97
CA PHE A 112 -7.28 12.00 -13.60
C PHE A 112 -6.47 11.39 -14.76
N GLN A 113 -6.67 10.09 -15.03
CA GLN A 113 -5.94 9.35 -16.06
C GLN A 113 -4.42 9.49 -15.90
N CYS A 114 -3.93 9.36 -14.66
CA CYS A 114 -2.53 9.61 -14.36
C CYS A 114 -1.62 8.65 -15.15
N CYS A 115 -0.62 9.21 -15.85
CA CYS A 115 0.37 8.41 -16.57
C CYS A 115 1.54 7.97 -15.68
N ASP A 116 1.75 8.67 -14.57
CA ASP A 116 2.69 8.31 -13.52
C ASP A 116 2.23 8.89 -12.18
N TYR A 117 2.61 8.26 -11.07
CA TYR A 117 2.29 8.72 -9.72
C TYR A 117 3.19 8.09 -8.65
N GLU A 118 3.24 8.78 -7.51
CA GLU A 118 3.86 8.37 -6.25
C GLU A 118 2.91 8.68 -5.09
N PHE A 119 3.13 8.04 -3.95
CA PHE A 119 2.34 8.31 -2.75
C PHE A 119 3.07 7.91 -1.47
N ASP A 120 2.66 8.50 -0.36
CA ASP A 120 3.09 8.09 0.97
C ASP A 120 1.89 7.91 1.90
N VAL A 121 2.03 6.99 2.85
CA VAL A 121 1.02 6.68 3.86
C VAL A 121 1.61 6.98 5.23
N LEU A 122 0.97 7.89 5.97
CA LEU A 122 1.44 8.36 7.26
C LEU A 122 0.39 8.12 8.37
N PRO A 123 0.85 7.92 9.63
CA PRO A 123 2.23 7.68 10.02
C PRO A 123 2.69 6.29 9.57
N ARG A 124 3.94 6.18 9.12
CA ARG A 124 4.58 4.87 8.93
C ARG A 124 4.66 4.17 10.29
N LYS A 125 4.12 2.96 10.39
CA LYS A 125 4.21 2.14 11.61
C LYS A 125 5.67 1.72 11.79
N ALA A 126 6.16 1.83 13.02
CA ALA A 126 7.48 1.29 13.35
C ALA A 126 7.43 -0.24 13.32
N ASP A 127 8.51 -0.87 12.87
CA ASP A 127 8.67 -2.32 12.93
C ASP A 127 8.53 -2.83 14.36
N ASN A 128 8.06 -4.07 14.49
CA ASN A 128 7.78 -4.67 15.77
C ASN A 128 9.08 -4.91 16.55
N SER A 129 9.20 -4.31 17.73
CA SER A 129 10.42 -4.43 18.56
C SER A 129 10.66 -5.84 19.12
N LYS A 130 9.71 -6.77 18.98
CA LYS A 130 9.81 -8.16 19.45
C LYS A 130 10.54 -9.07 18.48
N VAL A 131 10.92 -8.58 17.31
CA VAL A 131 11.53 -9.41 16.26
C VAL A 131 13.03 -9.27 16.18
N PHE A 132 13.69 -10.33 15.72
CA PHE A 132 15.13 -10.36 15.46
C PHE A 132 15.44 -11.21 14.23
N PHE A 133 16.62 -11.03 13.67
CA PHE A 133 17.08 -11.78 12.50
C PHE A 133 17.88 -13.01 12.92
N GLN A 134 17.66 -14.13 12.22
CA GLN A 134 18.45 -15.34 12.39
C GLN A 134 18.66 -16.03 11.04
N LYS A 135 19.86 -16.58 10.83
CA LYS A 135 20.18 -17.35 9.62
C LYS A 135 19.56 -18.74 9.69
N ASN A 136 19.00 -19.19 8.57
CA ASN A 136 18.48 -20.54 8.38
C ASN A 136 18.78 -21.02 6.94
N GLN A 137 18.21 -22.15 6.54
CA GLN A 137 18.39 -22.75 5.22
C GLN A 137 17.84 -21.92 4.04
N LYS A 138 16.96 -20.93 4.32
CA LYS A 138 16.38 -20.00 3.34
C LYS A 138 17.14 -18.68 3.24
N GLY A 139 18.22 -18.50 4.02
CA GLY A 139 18.95 -17.25 4.15
C GLY A 139 18.76 -16.62 5.53
N ILE A 140 18.34 -15.35 5.57
CA ILE A 140 18.01 -14.67 6.82
C ILE A 140 16.49 -14.71 6.99
N GLY A 141 16.01 -15.17 8.14
CA GLY A 141 14.61 -15.12 8.53
C GLY A 141 14.37 -14.18 9.70
N ILE A 142 13.10 -13.87 9.93
CA ILE A 142 12.63 -13.06 11.04
C ILE A 142 12.05 -13.99 12.09
N TYR A 143 12.44 -13.82 13.35
CA TYR A 143 11.98 -14.61 14.48
C TYR A 143 11.52 -13.68 15.59
N THR A 144 10.80 -14.19 16.57
CA THR A 144 10.39 -13.41 17.75
C THR A 144 10.93 -14.00 19.04
N ASN A 145 11.33 -13.14 19.99
CA ASN A 145 11.82 -13.55 21.31
C ASN A 145 10.73 -13.51 22.40
N THR A 146 9.54 -13.04 22.04
CA THR A 146 8.39 -12.87 22.93
C THR A 146 7.12 -13.25 22.20
N ASP A 147 6.04 -13.50 22.93
CA ASP A 147 4.77 -13.84 22.30
C ASP A 147 4.21 -12.63 21.50
N ILE A 148 3.75 -12.91 20.27
CA ILE A 148 3.06 -11.97 19.39
C ILE A 148 1.58 -12.35 19.35
N SER A 149 0.71 -11.36 19.57
CA SER A 149 -0.74 -11.59 19.56
C SER A 149 -1.29 -11.58 18.13
N LYS A 150 -2.39 -12.31 17.89
CA LYS A 150 -3.12 -12.24 16.63
C LYS A 150 -3.46 -10.78 16.28
N GLY A 151 -3.21 -10.39 15.03
CA GLY A 151 -3.46 -9.07 14.48
C GLY A 151 -2.37 -8.04 14.79
N GLU A 152 -1.34 -8.39 15.57
CA GLU A 152 -0.22 -7.51 15.86
C GLU A 152 0.61 -7.24 14.58
N PHE A 153 0.97 -5.97 14.38
CA PHE A 153 1.78 -5.52 13.25
C PHE A 153 3.23 -5.98 13.41
N ILE A 154 3.82 -6.48 12.33
CA ILE A 154 5.21 -6.97 12.28
C ILE A 154 6.13 -5.92 11.63
N GLY A 155 5.73 -5.42 10.48
CA GLY A 155 6.47 -4.47 9.66
C GLY A 155 5.72 -4.25 8.35
N GLY A 156 6.22 -3.35 7.49
CA GLY A 156 5.52 -3.01 6.25
C GLY A 156 6.45 -2.73 5.08
N PHE A 157 5.91 -2.84 3.87
CA PHE A 157 6.60 -2.46 2.63
C PHE A 157 6.46 -0.96 2.40
N TYR A 158 7.23 -0.17 3.16
CA TYR A 158 7.22 1.30 3.10
C TYR A 158 8.51 1.92 2.54
N GLY A 159 9.23 1.18 1.70
CA GLY A 159 10.42 1.66 1.01
C GLY A 159 10.12 2.26 -0.36
N ASP A 160 11.17 2.33 -1.17
CA ASP A 160 11.17 2.82 -2.55
C ASP A 160 10.17 2.10 -3.45
N ILE A 161 9.63 2.87 -4.41
CA ILE A 161 8.75 2.39 -5.47
C ILE A 161 9.56 2.25 -6.77
N TYR A 162 9.43 1.09 -7.41
CA TYR A 162 10.05 0.77 -8.69
C TYR A 162 8.99 0.61 -9.77
N THR A 163 9.35 0.99 -11.00
CA THR A 163 8.47 0.84 -12.17
C THR A 163 9.04 -0.19 -13.13
N SER A 164 8.29 -1.26 -13.40
CA SER A 164 8.65 -2.30 -14.36
C SER A 164 7.42 -3.06 -14.82
N SER A 165 7.32 -3.39 -16.12
CA SER A 165 6.19 -4.15 -16.67
C SER A 165 6.16 -5.62 -16.29
N LYS A 166 7.29 -6.16 -15.80
CA LYS A 166 7.46 -7.54 -15.36
C LYS A 166 8.31 -7.59 -14.09
N ALA A 167 8.06 -8.55 -13.20
CA ALA A 167 8.92 -8.77 -12.04
C ALA A 167 10.32 -9.17 -12.50
N SER A 168 10.39 -10.06 -13.50
CA SER A 168 11.65 -10.58 -14.05
C SER A 168 12.59 -9.50 -14.59
N SER A 169 12.06 -8.32 -14.92
CA SER A 169 12.82 -7.16 -15.45
C SER A 169 13.26 -6.17 -14.37
N LEU A 170 12.90 -6.38 -13.10
CA LEU A 170 13.41 -5.58 -11.98
C LEU A 170 14.91 -5.82 -11.77
N PRO A 171 15.64 -4.85 -11.21
CA PRO A 171 17.04 -5.03 -10.88
C PRO A 171 17.27 -6.20 -9.92
N GLU A 172 18.44 -6.82 -10.03
CA GLU A 172 18.87 -7.89 -9.12
C GLU A 172 18.86 -7.39 -7.66
N GLY A 173 18.38 -8.22 -6.75
CA GLY A 173 18.21 -7.86 -5.33
C GLY A 173 16.92 -7.09 -5.00
N ILE A 174 16.28 -6.45 -5.99
CA ILE A 174 14.96 -5.83 -5.88
C ILE A 174 13.87 -6.84 -6.24
N ARG A 175 14.08 -7.56 -7.36
CA ARG A 175 13.13 -8.54 -7.91
C ARG A 175 12.60 -9.53 -6.87
N ASP A 176 13.48 -10.05 -6.02
CA ASP A 176 13.14 -11.14 -5.09
C ASP A 176 12.61 -10.63 -3.74
N ARG A 177 12.39 -9.32 -3.62
CA ARG A 177 12.01 -8.64 -2.36
C ARG A 177 10.90 -7.59 -2.52
N ALA A 178 10.64 -7.12 -3.74
CA ALA A 178 9.60 -6.15 -3.99
C ALA A 178 8.24 -6.82 -4.16
N LEU A 179 7.17 -6.20 -3.65
CA LEU A 179 5.80 -6.64 -3.87
C LEU A 179 5.14 -5.81 -4.97
N PRO A 180 4.35 -6.44 -5.87
CA PRO A 180 3.49 -5.68 -6.76
C PRO A 180 2.33 -5.07 -5.96
N PHE A 181 1.95 -3.85 -6.30
CA PHE A 181 0.82 -3.16 -5.64
C PHE A 181 -0.03 -2.33 -6.59
N ALA A 182 0.45 -2.12 -7.81
CA ALA A 182 -0.27 -1.51 -8.89
C ALA A 182 0.33 -1.96 -10.23
N LYS A 183 -0.36 -1.67 -11.34
CA LYS A 183 0.13 -2.00 -12.67
C LYS A 183 1.53 -1.41 -12.88
N ASN A 184 2.48 -2.28 -13.20
CA ASN A 184 3.89 -1.97 -13.41
C ASN A 184 4.61 -1.32 -12.20
N LYS A 185 4.03 -1.35 -11.00
CA LYS A 185 4.59 -0.69 -9.81
C LYS A 185 4.86 -1.72 -8.72
N TRP A 186 6.05 -1.59 -8.14
CA TRP A 186 6.63 -2.53 -7.20
C TRP A 186 7.15 -1.78 -5.99
N ARG A 187 7.02 -2.33 -4.79
CA ARG A 187 7.47 -1.66 -3.57
C ARG A 187 8.32 -2.57 -2.71
N MET A 188 9.45 -2.05 -2.24
CA MET A 188 10.29 -2.74 -1.27
C MET A 188 9.93 -2.36 0.17
N SER A 189 10.43 -3.14 1.11
CA SER A 189 10.52 -2.75 2.51
C SER A 189 11.94 -2.27 2.81
N GLU A 190 12.05 -1.17 3.56
CA GLU A 190 13.30 -0.76 4.23
C GLU A 190 13.38 -1.30 5.67
N GLY A 191 12.33 -2.00 6.12
CA GLY A 191 12.18 -2.50 7.48
C GLY A 191 12.50 -3.99 7.62
N VAL A 192 12.09 -4.55 8.76
CA VAL A 192 12.36 -5.95 9.12
C VAL A 192 11.80 -6.94 8.11
N VAL A 193 10.63 -6.64 7.53
CA VAL A 193 9.92 -7.54 6.61
C VAL A 193 10.60 -7.68 5.24
N ASN A 194 11.68 -6.94 4.97
CA ASN A 194 12.53 -7.19 3.81
C ASN A 194 13.22 -8.57 3.83
N ASN A 195 13.29 -9.21 5.01
CA ASN A 195 13.81 -10.57 5.19
C ASN A 195 12.72 -11.58 5.58
N ILE A 196 11.44 -11.27 5.32
CA ILE A 196 10.37 -12.21 5.64
C ILE A 196 10.41 -13.40 4.68
N ASN A 197 10.39 -14.61 5.23
CA ASN A 197 10.48 -15.82 4.42
C ASN A 197 9.10 -16.37 4.08
N HIS A 198 9.09 -17.19 3.02
CA HIS A 198 7.94 -17.97 2.63
C HIS A 198 7.63 -19.13 3.60
N SER A 199 6.34 -19.41 3.82
CA SER A 199 5.82 -20.71 4.26
C SER A 199 4.47 -21.02 3.58
N CYS A 200 4.22 -22.30 3.25
CA CYS A 200 2.91 -22.77 2.79
C CYS A 200 1.87 -22.90 3.91
N GLU A 201 2.33 -22.87 5.16
CA GLU A 201 1.51 -22.78 6.37
C GLU A 201 2.03 -21.61 7.21
N PRO A 202 1.76 -20.37 6.77
CA PRO A 202 2.33 -19.18 7.40
C PRO A 202 1.67 -18.86 8.73
N ASN A 203 2.30 -18.00 9.50
CA ASN A 203 1.74 -17.43 10.73
C ASN A 203 1.48 -15.91 10.63
N CYS A 204 1.98 -15.27 9.58
CA CYS A 204 1.72 -13.88 9.23
C CYS A 204 1.04 -13.80 7.86
N GLY A 205 0.40 -12.67 7.59
CA GLY A 205 -0.20 -12.39 6.29
C GLY A 205 -0.26 -10.90 5.99
N VAL A 206 -0.80 -10.56 4.83
CA VAL A 206 -0.78 -9.20 4.29
C VAL A 206 -2.10 -8.50 4.61
N LYS A 207 -2.03 -7.36 5.28
CA LYS A 207 -3.18 -6.50 5.57
C LYS A 207 -3.10 -5.23 4.72
N ASP A 208 -4.25 -4.79 4.24
CA ASP A 208 -4.39 -3.70 3.28
C ASP A 208 -3.49 -3.98 2.05
N LEU A 209 -2.55 -3.10 1.72
CA LEU A 209 -1.59 -3.30 0.62
C LEU A 209 -0.21 -3.81 1.06
N PHE A 210 0.27 -3.38 2.24
CA PHE A 210 1.71 -3.45 2.56
C PHE A 210 2.02 -3.95 3.96
N ASP A 211 1.02 -4.08 4.83
CA ASP A 211 1.26 -4.35 6.24
C ASP A 211 1.37 -5.86 6.46
N ILE A 212 2.41 -6.30 7.13
CA ILE A 212 2.49 -7.68 7.60
C ILE A 212 1.97 -7.75 9.03
N VAL A 213 0.99 -8.62 9.27
CA VAL A 213 0.37 -8.82 10.58
C VAL A 213 0.31 -10.30 10.94
N ALA A 214 0.30 -10.61 12.24
CA ALA A 214 0.12 -11.97 12.72
C ALA A 214 -1.31 -12.49 12.45
N MET A 215 -1.45 -13.67 11.84
CA MET A 215 -2.77 -14.30 11.56
C MET A 215 -3.31 -15.07 12.77
N ARG A 216 -2.43 -15.43 13.69
CA ARG A 216 -2.70 -16.15 14.94
C ARG A 216 -1.77 -15.66 16.04
N ASN A 217 -1.93 -16.17 17.26
CA ASN A 217 -0.91 -15.99 18.29
C ASN A 217 0.36 -16.77 17.88
N ILE A 218 1.53 -16.16 18.09
CA ILE A 218 2.84 -16.70 17.73
C ILE A 218 3.70 -16.72 18.98
N LYS A 219 4.34 -17.85 19.25
CA LYS A 219 5.18 -18.05 20.43
C LYS A 219 6.61 -17.56 20.21
N ALA A 220 7.25 -17.17 21.30
CA ALA A 220 8.70 -16.93 21.31
C ALA A 220 9.46 -18.11 20.70
N GLY A 221 10.40 -17.81 19.80
CA GLY A 221 11.21 -18.78 19.06
C GLY A 221 10.66 -19.17 17.69
N GLU A 222 9.40 -18.86 17.36
CA GLU A 222 8.85 -19.13 16.04
C GLU A 222 9.43 -18.18 14.97
N GLU A 223 9.62 -18.70 13.74
CA GLU A 223 9.91 -17.88 12.56
C GLU A 223 8.62 -17.20 12.06
N LEU A 224 8.69 -15.91 11.75
CA LEU A 224 7.62 -15.17 11.11
C LEU A 224 7.70 -15.36 9.60
N THR A 225 6.62 -15.89 9.03
CA THR A 225 6.56 -16.26 7.61
C THR A 225 5.21 -15.87 7.01
N ILE A 226 5.23 -15.56 5.71
CA ILE A 226 4.01 -15.32 4.90
C ILE A 226 3.95 -16.32 3.75
N ASP A 227 2.77 -16.58 3.22
CA ASP A 227 2.65 -17.20 1.90
C ASP A 227 2.82 -16.09 0.86
N TYR A 228 3.80 -16.21 -0.04
CA TYR A 228 4.09 -15.14 -1.01
C TYR A 228 2.92 -14.92 -1.98
N ALA A 229 2.10 -15.95 -2.19
CA ALA A 229 0.85 -15.84 -2.93
C ALA A 229 -0.19 -14.88 -2.30
N MET A 230 0.03 -14.40 -1.07
CA MET A 230 -0.77 -13.33 -0.47
C MET A 230 -0.45 -11.94 -1.03
N ALA A 231 0.64 -11.77 -1.78
CA ALA A 231 1.01 -10.50 -2.39
C ALA A 231 1.54 -10.60 -3.84
N GLU A 232 1.90 -11.80 -4.31
CA GLU A 232 2.52 -12.00 -5.62
C GLU A 232 1.58 -12.72 -6.60
N ASP A 233 1.43 -12.16 -7.80
CA ASP A 233 0.73 -12.77 -8.94
C ASP A 233 1.29 -12.37 -10.31
N SER A 234 2.61 -12.24 -10.37
CA SER A 234 3.37 -11.88 -11.56
C SER A 234 4.13 -13.06 -12.18
N ASP A 235 5.08 -12.76 -13.07
CA ASP A 235 6.02 -13.71 -13.66
C ASP A 235 7.23 -14.02 -12.77
N TRP A 236 7.20 -13.61 -11.50
CA TRP A 236 8.25 -13.95 -10.54
C TRP A 236 8.25 -15.44 -10.20
N GLU A 237 9.44 -16.03 -10.13
CA GLU A 237 9.66 -17.40 -9.68
C GLU A 237 10.79 -17.42 -8.65
N ILE A 238 10.68 -18.30 -7.65
CA ILE A 238 11.75 -18.47 -6.68
C ILE A 238 13.01 -19.02 -7.38
N PRO A 239 14.20 -18.44 -7.17
CA PRO A 239 15.41 -18.88 -7.87
C PRO A 239 15.78 -20.36 -7.66
N SER A 240 15.43 -20.94 -6.50
CA SER A 240 15.69 -22.36 -6.21
C SER A 240 14.77 -23.33 -6.96
N GLY A 241 13.64 -22.86 -7.50
CA GLY A 241 12.55 -23.71 -8.03
C GLY A 241 11.78 -24.52 -6.97
N GLU A 242 12.30 -24.64 -5.75
CA GLU A 242 11.74 -25.48 -4.68
C GLU A 242 11.41 -24.69 -3.41
N CYS A 243 10.36 -25.11 -2.71
CA CYS A 243 9.96 -24.55 -1.42
C CYS A 243 10.66 -25.25 -0.25
N LEU A 244 11.37 -24.47 0.56
CA LEU A 244 12.14 -24.94 1.72
C LEU A 244 11.46 -24.66 3.07
N CYS A 245 10.12 -24.54 3.10
CA CYS A 245 9.38 -24.12 4.29
C CYS A 245 9.31 -25.17 5.42
N GLY A 246 9.44 -26.46 5.09
CA GLY A 246 9.44 -27.55 6.07
C GLY A 246 8.08 -27.88 6.71
N SER A 247 6.97 -27.27 6.26
CA SER A 247 5.62 -27.64 6.72
C SER A 247 5.19 -28.99 6.12
N ASP A 248 4.47 -29.80 6.90
CA ASP A 248 3.82 -31.03 6.44
C ASP A 248 2.78 -30.78 5.33
N LYS A 249 2.29 -29.53 5.22
CA LYS A 249 1.36 -29.07 4.17
C LYS A 249 2.07 -28.30 3.05
N CYS A 250 3.38 -28.52 2.87
CA CYS A 250 4.14 -27.88 1.81
C CYS A 250 3.58 -28.22 0.42
N ARG A 251 3.51 -27.22 -0.46
CA ARG A 251 3.07 -27.36 -1.86
C ARG A 251 4.21 -27.74 -2.82
N GLY A 252 5.40 -28.00 -2.31
CA GLY A 252 6.62 -28.32 -3.09
C GLY A 252 7.29 -27.11 -3.76
N LYS A 253 6.53 -26.08 -4.15
CA LYS A 253 7.03 -24.85 -4.75
C LYS A 253 6.40 -23.60 -4.14
N VAL A 254 7.09 -22.47 -4.26
CA VAL A 254 6.51 -21.15 -3.96
C VAL A 254 5.68 -20.75 -5.18
N GLY A 255 4.40 -20.50 -4.97
CA GLY A 255 3.46 -20.16 -6.03
C GLY A 255 2.87 -18.76 -5.88
N THR A 256 2.04 -18.39 -6.83
CA THR A 256 1.34 -17.10 -6.87
C THR A 256 -0.11 -17.20 -6.43
N TYR A 257 -0.78 -16.05 -6.29
CA TYR A 257 -2.18 -15.95 -5.91
C TYR A 257 -3.10 -16.76 -6.83
N SER A 258 -2.92 -16.66 -8.15
CA SER A 258 -3.72 -17.40 -9.14
C SER A 258 -3.54 -18.91 -9.03
N GLN A 259 -2.44 -19.37 -8.44
CA GLN A 259 -2.15 -20.80 -8.23
C GLN A 259 -2.67 -21.32 -6.89
N LEU A 260 -3.20 -20.46 -6.00
CA LEU A 260 -3.84 -20.91 -4.77
C LEU A 260 -5.16 -21.63 -5.07
N SER A 261 -5.40 -22.73 -4.35
CA SER A 261 -6.71 -23.36 -4.32
C SER A 261 -7.73 -22.43 -3.65
N GLU A 262 -9.00 -22.59 -4.01
CA GLU A 262 -10.08 -21.78 -3.42
C GLU A 262 -10.13 -21.90 -1.89
N THR A 263 -9.93 -23.12 -1.36
CA THR A 263 -9.84 -23.34 0.09
C THR A 263 -8.74 -22.51 0.74
N LYS A 264 -7.57 -22.38 0.10
CA LYS A 264 -6.47 -21.56 0.62
C LYS A 264 -6.77 -20.06 0.52
N LYS A 265 -7.40 -19.60 -0.56
CA LYS A 265 -7.88 -18.21 -0.68
C LYS A 265 -8.87 -17.87 0.45
N GLN A 266 -9.77 -18.79 0.77
CA GLN A 266 -10.70 -18.62 1.90
C GLN A 266 -10.00 -18.66 3.27
N GLU A 267 -9.00 -19.53 3.46
CA GLU A 267 -8.17 -19.55 4.68
C GLU A 267 -7.44 -18.23 4.90
N TYR A 268 -6.96 -17.61 3.82
CA TYR A 268 -6.23 -16.35 3.84
C TYR A 268 -7.13 -15.11 3.74
N LYS A 269 -8.46 -15.26 3.84
CA LYS A 269 -9.40 -14.14 3.77
C LYS A 269 -9.07 -13.08 4.82
N GLY A 270 -8.87 -11.85 4.37
CA GLY A 270 -8.46 -10.72 5.21
C GLY A 270 -6.94 -10.62 5.46
N PHE A 271 -6.16 -11.50 4.82
CA PHE A 271 -4.69 -11.55 4.89
C PHE A 271 -4.03 -11.63 3.50
N ILE A 272 -4.77 -11.24 2.46
CA ILE A 272 -4.30 -11.11 1.07
C ILE A 272 -4.23 -9.62 0.75
N SER A 273 -3.17 -9.20 0.08
CA SER A 273 -3.00 -7.83 -0.41
C SER A 273 -4.21 -7.39 -1.23
N GLU A 274 -4.73 -6.20 -0.96
CA GLU A 274 -5.83 -5.59 -1.73
C GLU A 274 -5.52 -5.49 -3.23
N TRP A 275 -4.24 -5.47 -3.62
CA TRP A 275 -3.84 -5.48 -5.03
C TRP A 275 -4.31 -6.73 -5.80
N LEU A 276 -4.52 -7.85 -5.12
CA LEU A 276 -4.85 -9.14 -5.73
C LEU A 276 -6.36 -9.42 -5.79
N LEU A 277 -7.19 -8.56 -5.21
CA LEU A 277 -8.64 -8.75 -5.02
C LEU A 277 -9.45 -7.86 -5.96
#